data_AF-A0A2D4QW99-F1
#
_entry.id   AF-A0A2D4QW99-F1
#
_cell.length_a   1.000
_cell.length_b   1.000
_cell.length_c   1.000
_cell.angle_alpha   90.00
_cell.angle_beta   90.00
_cell.angle_gamma   90.00
#
_symmetry.space_group_name_H-M   'P 1'
#
loop_
_entity.id
_entity.type
_entity.pdbx_description
1 polymer ?
#
loop_
_entity_poly.entity_id
_entity_poly.type
_entity_poly.pdbx_seq_one_letter_code
_entity_poly.pdbx_strand_id
1 'polypeptide(L)'
;MSQIKTVKNNASWIITDTTDNKVGSIVETPNNKYEVRIKGTGKIFSKQDLVKSFGSQLFSEREHLPNFTEKPKTNVVYDYPSCCEPYNRMWYVKHKLPLYTKEKKSKSFYCAGYYIIKKKGWQEEFCPKLITLEKYKFHGPFDTIYKVKTFARKFLNA
;
A
#
# COMPACT_ATOMS: atom_id res chain seq x y z
N MET A 1 -20.17 13.65 15.76
CA MET A 1 -19.69 12.40 16.37
C MET A 1 -18.43 11.98 15.63
N SER A 2 -17.25 12.28 16.18
CA SER A 2 -15.97 11.97 15.52
C SER A 2 -15.65 10.49 15.68
N GLN A 3 -15.48 9.78 14.58
CA GLN A 3 -15.12 8.36 14.55
C GLN A 3 -13.60 8.26 14.42
N ILE A 4 -12.97 7.59 15.38
CA ILE A 4 -11.53 7.46 15.49
C ILE A 4 -11.08 6.21 14.74
N LYS A 5 -10.14 6.35 13.79
CA LYS A 5 -9.50 5.21 13.13
C LYS A 5 -8.08 5.03 13.66
N THR A 6 -7.74 3.78 13.97
CA THR A 6 -6.48 3.43 14.65
C THR A 6 -5.61 2.55 13.76
N VAL A 7 -4.40 3.01 13.39
CA VAL A 7 -3.43 2.27 12.56
C VAL A 7 -2.28 1.73 13.42
N LYS A 8 -2.07 0.41 13.44
CA LYS A 8 -0.99 -0.28 14.18
C LYS A 8 0.33 -0.27 13.39
N ASN A 9 1.41 0.19 14.00
CA ASN A 9 2.78 0.02 13.51
C ASN A 9 3.72 -0.20 14.70
N ASN A 10 4.37 -1.37 14.80
CA ASN A 10 5.38 -1.73 15.81
C ASN A 10 5.23 -1.03 17.18
N ALA A 11 4.33 -1.53 18.03
CA ALA A 11 4.05 -1.05 19.40
C ALA A 11 3.49 0.40 19.52
N SER A 12 3.10 1.01 18.40
CA SER A 12 2.45 2.32 18.36
C SER A 12 1.20 2.31 17.49
N TRP A 13 0.21 3.14 17.86
CA TRP A 13 -1.01 3.35 17.11
C TRP A 13 -1.21 4.82 16.79
N ILE A 14 -1.67 5.14 15.58
CA ILE A 14 -2.01 6.51 15.18
C ILE A 14 -3.52 6.69 15.24
N ILE A 15 -3.97 7.80 15.84
CA ILE A 15 -5.36 8.21 15.93
C ILE A 15 -5.61 9.20 14.78
N THR A 16 -6.50 8.83 13.85
CA THR A 16 -6.95 9.73 12.77
C THR A 16 -8.45 10.04 12.89
N ASP A 17 -8.83 11.23 12.42
CA ASP A 17 -10.23 11.63 12.28
C ASP A 17 -10.84 11.07 10.98
N THR A 18 -12.14 11.29 10.74
CA THR A 18 -12.87 10.87 9.53
C THR A 18 -12.30 11.46 8.24
N THR A 19 -11.54 12.56 8.35
CA THR A 19 -10.82 13.24 7.26
C THR A 19 -9.36 12.76 7.10
N ASP A 20 -8.96 11.69 7.79
CA ASP A 20 -7.61 11.09 7.79
C ASP A 20 -6.50 12.01 8.30
N ASN A 21 -6.87 13.08 9.00
CA ASN A 21 -5.93 13.96 9.69
C ASN A 21 -5.44 13.31 11.00
N LYS A 22 -4.11 13.35 11.24
CA LYS A 22 -3.51 12.85 12.48
C LYS A 22 -3.92 13.75 13.65
N VAL A 23 -4.71 13.20 14.57
CA VAL A 23 -5.17 13.90 15.78
C VAL A 23 -4.41 13.46 17.04
N GLY A 24 -3.75 12.29 17.00
CA GLY A 24 -2.98 11.78 18.13
C GLY A 24 -2.24 10.48 17.86
N SER A 25 -1.62 9.93 18.91
CA SER A 25 -0.93 8.65 18.89
C SER A 25 -1.02 7.95 20.24
N ILE A 26 -1.00 6.62 20.21
CA ILE A 26 -0.92 5.73 21.37
C ILE A 26 0.42 4.99 21.28
N VAL A 27 1.17 4.90 22.36
CA VAL A 27 2.45 4.18 22.39
C VAL A 27 2.43 3.20 23.56
N GLU A 28 2.81 1.95 23.30
CA GLU A 28 2.99 0.95 24.34
C GLU A 28 4.28 1.20 25.12
N THR A 29 4.18 1.21 26.44
CA THR A 29 5.31 1.35 27.37
C THR A 29 5.72 -0.04 27.87
N PRO A 30 7.00 -0.29 28.21
CA PRO A 30 7.48 -1.60 28.69
C PRO A 30 6.72 -2.20 29.88
N ASN A 31 5.98 -1.39 30.64
CA ASN A 31 5.19 -1.81 31.80
C ASN A 31 3.73 -2.19 31.45
N ASN A 32 3.43 -2.60 30.21
CA ASN A 32 2.06 -2.88 29.73
C ASN A 32 1.08 -1.71 29.94
N LYS A 33 1.60 -0.48 29.89
CA LYS A 33 0.80 0.75 29.95
C LYS A 33 0.79 1.42 28.58
N TYR A 34 -0.28 2.15 28.29
CA TYR A 34 -0.46 2.83 27.00
C TYR A 34 -0.43 4.33 27.21
N GLU A 35 0.55 5.02 26.62
CA GLU A 35 0.60 6.47 26.61
C GLU A 35 -0.18 7.01 25.41
N VAL A 36 -1.27 7.73 25.68
CA VAL A 36 -2.11 8.36 24.66
C VAL A 36 -1.79 9.85 24.62
N ARG A 37 -1.36 10.34 23.46
CA ARG A 37 -1.11 11.76 23.18
C ARG A 37 -2.15 12.27 22.21
N ILE A 38 -3.00 13.20 22.65
CA ILE A 38 -3.98 13.89 21.81
C ILE A 38 -3.77 15.39 22.01
N LYS A 39 -3.56 16.14 20.92
CA LYS A 39 -3.43 17.61 20.92
C LYS A 39 -2.49 18.19 22.01
N GLY A 40 -1.38 17.49 22.31
CA GLY A 40 -0.37 17.94 23.28
C GLY A 40 -0.58 17.46 24.72
N THR A 41 -1.72 16.84 25.05
CA THR A 41 -1.94 16.25 26.38
C THR A 41 -1.63 14.75 26.34
N GLY A 42 -0.61 14.33 27.08
CA GLY A 42 -0.25 12.92 27.28
C GLY A 42 -0.89 12.36 28.54
N LYS A 43 -1.65 11.28 28.42
CA LYS A 43 -2.18 10.54 29.57
C LYS A 43 -1.83 9.06 29.44
N ILE A 44 -1.47 8.46 30.57
CA ILE A 44 -1.18 7.03 30.65
C ILE A 44 -2.46 6.30 31.02
N PHE A 45 -2.83 5.33 30.19
CA PHE A 45 -4.01 4.49 30.38
C PHE A 45 -3.61 3.04 30.61
N SER A 46 -4.43 2.35 31.41
CA SER A 46 -4.40 0.89 31.47
C SER A 46 -5.09 0.30 30.24
N LYS A 47 -4.81 -0.96 29.92
CA LYS A 47 -5.45 -1.67 28.79
C LYS A 47 -6.99 -1.62 28.87
N GLN A 48 -7.54 -1.77 30.08
CA GLN A 48 -8.99 -1.78 30.31
C GLN A 48 -9.61 -0.40 30.05
N ASP A 49 -8.95 0.68 30.47
CA ASP A 49 -9.43 2.05 30.27
C ASP A 49 -9.34 2.48 28.80
N LEU A 50 -8.33 1.96 28.08
CA LEU A 50 -8.16 2.18 26.65
C LEU A 50 -9.31 1.54 25.85
N VAL A 51 -9.67 0.30 26.16
CA VAL A 51 -10.81 -0.40 25.53
C VAL A 51 -12.13 0.34 25.81
N LYS A 52 -12.34 0.82 27.04
CA LYS A 52 -13.54 1.60 27.40
C LYS A 52 -13.63 2.92 26.63
N SER A 53 -12.51 3.61 26.43
CA SER A 53 -12.49 4.96 25.84
C SER A 53 -12.50 4.96 24.31
N PHE A 54 -11.93 3.94 23.68
CA PHE A 54 -11.71 3.90 22.23
C PHE A 54 -12.31 2.65 21.55
N GLY A 55 -12.92 1.75 22.31
CA GLY A 55 -13.54 0.53 21.82
C GLY A 55 -12.59 -0.66 21.70
N SER A 56 -13.15 -1.88 21.65
CA SER A 56 -12.42 -3.13 21.44
C SER A 56 -11.68 -3.17 20.09
N GLN A 57 -12.12 -2.36 19.11
CA GLN A 57 -11.51 -2.19 17.80
C GLN A 57 -10.05 -1.71 17.83
N LEU A 58 -9.58 -1.13 18.95
CA LEU A 58 -8.16 -0.79 19.13
C LEU A 58 -7.25 -2.02 19.13
N PHE A 59 -7.74 -3.12 19.72
CA PHE A 59 -7.01 -4.36 19.89
C PHE A 59 -7.52 -5.48 19.02
N SER A 60 -8.68 -5.30 18.38
CA SER A 60 -9.10 -6.13 17.26
C SER A 60 -8.00 -6.06 16.21
N GLU A 61 -7.29 -7.17 16.04
CA GLU A 61 -6.56 -7.45 14.81
C GLU A 61 -7.49 -7.06 13.67
N ARG A 62 -7.08 -6.07 12.89
CA ARG A 62 -7.90 -5.60 11.77
C ARG A 62 -8.18 -6.81 10.89
N GLU A 63 -9.44 -7.21 10.82
CA GLU A 63 -9.94 -7.93 9.67
C GLU A 63 -9.61 -7.08 8.44
N HIS A 64 -8.67 -7.59 7.65
CA HIS A 64 -8.42 -7.20 6.27
C HIS A 64 -8.12 -5.71 6.01
N LEU A 65 -6.97 -5.22 6.47
CA LEU A 65 -6.10 -4.63 5.44
C LEU A 65 -5.42 -5.80 4.75
N PRO A 66 -5.33 -5.84 3.40
CA PRO A 66 -4.56 -6.88 2.74
C PRO A 66 -3.16 -6.86 3.36
N ASN A 67 -2.84 -7.96 4.03
CA ASN A 67 -1.54 -8.19 4.61
C ASN A 67 -0.51 -7.96 3.50
N PHE A 68 0.22 -6.85 3.57
CA PHE A 68 1.57 -6.79 3.01
C PHE A 68 2.48 -7.53 3.99
N THR A 69 2.16 -8.80 4.27
CA THR A 69 3.11 -9.71 4.88
C THR A 69 4.08 -10.11 3.79
N GLU A 70 5.30 -9.63 3.96
CA GLU A 70 6.50 -10.01 3.25
C GLU A 70 6.61 -11.55 3.22
N LYS A 71 6.06 -12.16 2.16
CA LYS A 71 6.67 -13.37 1.62
C LYS A 71 8.00 -12.93 0.99
N PRO A 72 9.08 -13.71 1.14
CA PRO A 72 10.34 -13.43 0.45
C PRO A 72 10.06 -13.21 -1.05
N LYS A 73 10.79 -12.26 -1.63
CA LYS A 73 10.69 -11.67 -2.99
C LYS A 73 10.71 -12.70 -4.15
N THR A 74 9.80 -13.66 -4.21
CA THR A 74 9.69 -14.60 -5.34
C THR A 74 9.08 -13.94 -6.57
N ASN A 75 8.31 -12.87 -6.37
CA ASN A 75 7.58 -12.17 -7.42
C ASN A 75 8.17 -10.76 -7.64
N VAL A 76 9.46 -10.67 -7.96
CA VAL A 76 10.14 -9.41 -8.28
C VAL A 76 10.93 -9.51 -9.58
N VAL A 77 10.87 -8.45 -10.39
CA VAL A 77 11.58 -8.31 -11.67
C VAL A 77 12.30 -6.96 -11.67
N TYR A 78 13.63 -6.96 -11.56
CA TYR A 78 14.47 -5.75 -11.50
C TYR A 78 13.92 -4.69 -10.52
N ASP A 79 13.62 -5.12 -9.29
CA ASP A 79 13.06 -4.30 -8.19
C ASP A 79 11.58 -3.91 -8.30
N TYR A 80 10.87 -4.34 -9.34
CA TYR A 80 9.42 -4.13 -9.46
C TYR A 80 8.63 -5.39 -9.10
N PRO A 81 7.50 -5.25 -8.37
CA PRO A 81 6.68 -6.40 -8.00
C PRO A 81 5.96 -6.99 -9.22
N SER A 82 5.92 -8.31 -9.32
CA SER A 82 5.14 -9.06 -10.32
C SER A 82 3.89 -9.68 -9.69
N CYS A 83 2.84 -9.91 -10.48
CA CYS A 83 1.60 -10.51 -9.99
C CYS A 83 1.69 -12.03 -9.76
N CYS A 84 2.75 -12.65 -10.24
CA CYS A 84 3.02 -14.08 -10.14
C CYS A 84 4.53 -14.32 -10.26
N GLU A 85 4.95 -15.57 -10.16
CA GLU A 85 6.34 -15.96 -10.38
C GLU A 85 6.78 -15.55 -11.79
N PRO A 86 7.87 -14.79 -11.94
CA PRO A 86 8.28 -14.26 -13.22
C PRO A 86 9.19 -15.23 -13.98
N TYR A 87 8.77 -15.60 -15.18
CA TYR A 87 9.60 -16.34 -16.14
C TYR A 87 10.17 -15.38 -17.18
N ASN A 88 11.25 -15.79 -17.88
CA ASN A 88 11.84 -15.05 -19.01
C ASN A 88 12.01 -13.53 -18.74
N ARG A 89 12.60 -13.19 -17.58
CA ARG A 89 12.80 -11.80 -17.14
C ARG A 89 13.73 -11.06 -18.09
N MET A 90 13.30 -9.92 -18.61
CA MET A 90 14.07 -9.10 -19.54
C MET A 90 13.88 -7.61 -19.28
N TRP A 91 14.89 -6.81 -19.59
CA TRP A 91 14.79 -5.36 -19.49
C TRP A 91 14.60 -4.75 -20.87
N TYR A 92 13.47 -4.09 -21.11
CA TYR A 92 13.22 -3.43 -22.38
C TYR A 92 13.83 -2.03 -22.39
N VAL A 93 15.02 -1.91 -22.97
CA VAL A 93 15.86 -0.71 -22.91
C VAL A 93 15.15 0.55 -23.42
N LYS A 94 14.46 0.47 -24.55
CA LYS A 94 13.82 1.64 -25.21
C LYS A 94 12.81 2.34 -24.31
N HIS A 95 12.00 1.56 -23.58
CA HIS A 95 10.94 2.07 -22.72
C HIS A 95 11.23 1.91 -21.22
N LYS A 96 12.41 1.39 -20.86
CA LYS A 96 12.83 1.09 -19.48
C LYS A 96 11.79 0.26 -18.72
N LEU A 97 11.32 -0.83 -19.36
CA LEU A 97 10.27 -1.68 -18.81
C LEU A 97 10.83 -3.02 -18.28
N PRO A 98 10.48 -3.42 -17.04
CA PRO A 98 10.81 -4.73 -16.48
C PRO A 98 9.84 -5.79 -17.04
N LEU A 99 10.25 -6.54 -18.05
CA LEU A 99 9.41 -7.54 -18.70
C LEU A 99 9.56 -8.93 -18.08
N TYR A 100 8.49 -9.70 -18.09
CA TYR A 100 8.46 -11.11 -17.73
C TYR A 100 7.29 -11.85 -18.40
N THR A 101 7.29 -13.17 -18.36
CA THR A 101 6.16 -14.02 -18.75
C THR A 101 5.59 -14.73 -17.53
N LYS A 102 4.26 -14.96 -17.51
CA LYS A 102 3.61 -15.66 -16.37
C LYS A 102 3.86 -17.16 -16.35
N GLU A 103 4.27 -17.72 -17.48
CA GLU A 103 4.59 -19.13 -17.66
C GLU A 103 5.89 -19.26 -18.44
N LYS A 104 6.62 -20.37 -18.23
CA LYS A 104 7.91 -20.64 -18.85
C LYS A 104 7.88 -20.63 -20.39
N LYS A 105 6.81 -21.15 -21.00
CA LYS A 105 6.65 -21.28 -22.46
C LYS A 105 5.78 -20.18 -23.09
N SER A 106 5.26 -19.25 -22.29
CA SER A 106 4.36 -18.21 -22.81
C SER A 106 5.13 -17.20 -23.67
N LYS A 107 4.52 -16.78 -24.77
CA LYS A 107 5.01 -15.67 -25.63
C LYS A 107 4.42 -14.32 -25.25
N SER A 108 3.49 -14.30 -24.28
CA SER A 108 2.85 -13.07 -23.83
C SER A 108 3.67 -12.41 -22.73
N PHE A 109 4.31 -11.29 -23.05
CA PHE A 109 5.06 -10.48 -22.10
C PHE A 109 4.15 -9.55 -21.30
N TYR A 110 4.47 -9.43 -20.01
CA TYR A 110 3.87 -8.53 -19.04
C TYR A 110 4.97 -7.65 -18.45
N CYS A 111 4.59 -6.46 -17.99
CA CYS A 111 5.54 -5.50 -17.43
C CYS A 111 5.35 -5.44 -15.92
N ALA A 112 6.35 -5.78 -15.12
CA ALA A 112 6.27 -5.74 -13.67
C ALA A 112 6.08 -4.31 -13.15
N GLY A 113 5.50 -4.20 -11.96
CA GLY A 113 5.17 -2.94 -11.29
C GLY A 113 3.76 -2.45 -11.56
N TYR A 114 3.49 -1.26 -11.02
CA TYR A 114 2.22 -0.56 -11.16
C TYR A 114 2.32 0.52 -12.24
N TYR A 115 1.22 0.74 -12.95
CA TYR A 115 1.14 1.69 -14.05
C TYR A 115 -0.16 2.48 -13.99
N ILE A 116 -0.16 3.68 -14.56
CA ILE A 116 -1.38 4.40 -14.92
C ILE A 116 -1.46 4.46 -16.43
N ILE A 117 -2.54 3.96 -17.01
CA ILE A 117 -2.69 3.82 -18.46
C ILE A 117 -3.94 4.61 -18.91
N LYS A 118 -3.80 5.40 -19.98
CA LYS A 118 -4.89 6.15 -20.58
C LYS A 118 -5.61 5.32 -21.64
N LYS A 119 -6.59 4.51 -21.22
CA LYS A 119 -7.50 3.78 -22.13
C LYS A 119 -8.68 4.69 -22.48
N LYS A 120 -9.87 4.43 -21.93
CA LYS A 120 -11.02 5.36 -21.98
C LYS A 120 -10.86 6.55 -21.01
N GLY A 121 -10.04 6.37 -20.00
CA GLY A 121 -9.61 7.37 -19.02
C GLY A 121 -8.31 6.90 -18.38
N TRP A 122 -7.79 7.65 -17.41
CA TRP A 122 -6.63 7.23 -16.63
C TRP A 122 -7.04 6.13 -15.64
N GLN A 123 -6.46 4.94 -15.80
CA GLN A 123 -6.74 3.77 -14.98
C GLN A 123 -5.45 3.21 -14.40
N GLU A 124 -5.48 2.83 -13.12
CA GLU A 124 -4.40 2.10 -12.47
C GLU A 124 -4.44 0.62 -12.91
N GLU A 125 -3.30 0.09 -13.33
CA GLU A 125 -3.17 -1.32 -13.72
C GLU A 125 -1.88 -1.90 -13.13
N PHE A 126 -1.99 -3.11 -12.58
CA PHE A 126 -0.87 -3.86 -12.04
C PHE A 126 -0.46 -4.97 -13.00
N CYS A 127 0.82 -5.01 -13.36
CA CYS A 127 1.36 -5.97 -14.32
C CYS A 127 0.65 -6.03 -15.69
N PRO A 128 0.50 -4.90 -16.42
CA PRO A 128 -0.16 -4.87 -17.71
C PRO A 128 0.60 -5.70 -18.76
N LYS A 129 -0.13 -6.19 -19.79
CA LYS A 129 0.50 -6.80 -20.98
C LYS A 129 1.32 -5.76 -21.73
N LEU A 130 2.48 -6.15 -22.27
CA LEU A 130 3.36 -5.26 -23.05
C LEU A 130 2.60 -4.53 -24.18
N ILE A 131 1.79 -5.26 -24.95
CA ILE A 131 0.97 -4.69 -26.03
C ILE A 131 0.02 -3.57 -25.57
N THR A 132 -0.37 -3.56 -24.29
CA THR A 132 -1.21 -2.49 -23.73
C THR A 132 -0.40 -1.22 -23.55
N LEU A 133 0.84 -1.32 -23.08
CA LEU A 133 1.74 -0.17 -22.93
C LEU A 133 2.27 0.35 -24.27
N GLU A 134 2.37 -0.50 -25.28
CA GLU A 134 2.71 -0.07 -26.65
C GLU A 134 1.56 0.70 -27.30
N LYS A 135 0.31 0.33 -27.00
CA LYS A 135 -0.88 0.92 -27.61
C LYS A 135 -1.33 2.23 -26.95
N TYR A 136 -1.19 2.37 -25.64
CA TYR A 136 -1.77 3.48 -24.88
C TYR A 136 -0.69 4.31 -24.18
N LYS A 137 -0.97 5.59 -23.96
CA LYS A 137 -0.12 6.43 -23.11
C LYS A 137 -0.15 5.92 -21.68
N PHE A 138 1.01 5.85 -21.04
CA PHE A 138 1.13 5.34 -19.68
C PHE A 138 2.16 6.11 -18.85
N HIS A 139 2.06 5.94 -17.53
CA HIS A 139 3.04 6.37 -16.54
C HIS A 139 3.43 5.19 -15.64
N GLY A 140 4.72 5.09 -15.32
CA GLY A 140 5.32 3.99 -14.58
C GLY A 140 6.62 3.54 -15.22
N PRO A 141 7.20 2.40 -14.79
CA PRO A 141 6.74 1.55 -13.70
C PRO A 141 6.89 2.20 -12.30
N PHE A 142 5.92 1.98 -11.43
CA PHE A 142 6.03 2.25 -9.99
C PHE A 142 6.29 0.95 -9.22
N ASP A 143 7.14 1.02 -8.20
CA ASP A 143 7.51 -0.11 -7.33
C ASP A 143 6.44 -0.45 -6.29
N THR A 144 5.59 0.50 -5.94
CA THR A 144 4.64 0.38 -4.83
C THR A 144 3.28 0.96 -5.20
N ILE A 145 2.23 0.33 -4.65
CA ILE A 145 0.85 0.81 -4.81
C ILE A 145 0.66 2.24 -4.29
N TYR A 146 1.42 2.64 -3.26
CA TYR A 146 1.36 3.98 -2.69
C TYR A 146 1.83 5.05 -3.70
N LYS A 147 2.93 4.79 -4.42
CA LYS A 147 3.45 5.74 -5.42
C LYS A 147 2.48 5.92 -6.59
N VAL A 148 1.90 4.83 -7.11
CA VAL A 148 0.92 4.93 -8.20
C VAL A 148 -0.32 5.70 -7.76
N LYS A 149 -0.90 5.41 -6.58
CA LYS A 149 -2.07 6.13 -6.05
C LYS A 149 -1.79 7.62 -5.83
N THR A 150 -0.61 7.94 -5.30
CA THR A 150 -0.19 9.33 -5.08
C THR A 150 -0.06 10.08 -6.41
N PHE A 151 0.48 9.42 -7.44
CA PHE A 151 0.59 9.99 -8.78
C PHE A 151 -0.78 10.10 -9.48
N ALA A 152 -1.67 9.12 -9.29
CA ALA A 152 -3.02 9.07 -9.87
C ALA A 152 -3.90 10.25 -9.46
N ARG A 153 -3.74 10.74 -8.22
CA ARG A 153 -4.46 11.92 -7.70
C ARG A 153 -4.30 13.16 -8.59
N LYS A 154 -3.19 13.29 -9.34
CA LYS A 154 -2.98 14.40 -10.29
C LYS A 154 -3.95 14.39 -11.47
N PHE A 155 -4.54 13.22 -11.79
CA PHE A 155 -5.44 13.04 -12.94
C PHE A 155 -6.91 12.91 -12.56
N LEU A 156 -7.22 12.72 -11.27
CA LEU A 156 -8.59 12.61 -10.76
C LEU A 156 -9.17 13.96 -10.32
N ASN A 157 -8.33 14.97 -10.12
CA ASN A 157 -8.72 16.33 -9.73
C ASN A 157 -8.66 17.34 -10.91
N ALA A 158 -8.63 16.85 -12.15
CA ALA A 158 -8.52 17.65 -13.37
C ALA A 158 -9.78 17.55 -14.23
#